data_AF-A0A2P4XHV9-F1
#
_entry.id   AF-A0A2P4XHV9-F1
#
_cell.length_a   1.000
_cell.length_b   1.000
_cell.length_c   1.000
_cell.angle_alpha   90.00
_cell.angle_beta   90.00
_cell.angle_gamma   90.00
#
_symmetry.space_group_name_H-M   'P 1'
#
loop_
_entity.id
_entity.type
_entity.pdbx_description
1 polymer ?
#
loop_
_entity_poly.entity_id
_entity_poly.type
_entity_poly.pdbx_seq_one_letter_code
_entity_poly.pdbx_strand_id
1 'polypeptide(L)'
;PDPAMKELAEKLLPDYSAQEEEEERLYYKKLGIKRKQIDTPPENQQKRSKISRSPGPSPGHMIRFELYPQRGPDVPLFLILGELKTPCMNTQSLLKIMYLRKYLAKMLKISKPEEIEILCKGTVVGPEYSLEFIRRTRWKENSKMILEYRRHLVAS
;
A
#
# COMPACT_ATOMS: atom_id res chain seq x y z
N PRO A 1 -12.41 7.61 25.61
CA PRO A 1 -12.83 6.69 26.68
C PRO A 1 -14.32 6.88 26.95
N ASP A 2 -15.05 5.78 27.16
CA ASP A 2 -16.46 5.84 27.54
C ASP A 2 -16.59 6.46 28.95
N PRO A 3 -17.39 7.53 29.13
CA PRO A 3 -17.58 8.18 30.44
C PRO A 3 -18.05 7.22 31.53
N ALA A 4 -18.90 6.23 31.20
CA ALA A 4 -19.41 5.27 32.16
C ALA A 4 -18.31 4.31 32.66
N MET A 5 -17.39 3.92 31.77
CA MET A 5 -16.23 3.10 32.14
C MET A 5 -15.26 3.86 33.05
N LYS A 6 -15.13 5.18 32.87
CA LYS A 6 -14.25 6.02 33.69
C LYS A 6 -14.78 6.16 35.12
N GLU A 7 -16.08 6.44 35.27
CA GLU A 7 -16.73 6.54 36.58
C GLU A 7 -16.65 5.21 37.34
N LEU A 8 -16.83 4.09 36.64
CA LEU A 8 -16.73 2.76 37.25
C LEU A 8 -15.30 2.44 37.72
N ALA A 9 -14.28 2.84 36.94
CA ALA A 9 -12.88 2.67 37.31
C ALA A 9 -12.51 3.52 38.53
N GLU A 10 -12.94 4.79 38.57
CA GLU A 10 -12.70 5.71 39.71
C GLU A 10 -13.34 5.17 41.01
N LYS A 11 -14.51 4.52 40.90
CA LYS A 11 -15.23 3.97 42.06
C LYS A 11 -14.68 2.65 42.57
N LEU A 12 -14.15 1.80 41.68
CA LEU A 12 -13.63 0.48 42.04
C LEU A 12 -12.15 0.52 42.45
N LEU A 13 -11.38 1.48 41.92
CA LEU A 13 -9.92 1.54 42.09
C LEU A 13 -9.45 3.00 42.26
N PRO A 14 -9.73 3.64 43.41
CA PRO A 14 -9.45 5.06 43.61
C PRO A 14 -7.95 5.40 43.50
N ASP A 15 -7.08 4.51 43.97
CA ASP A 15 -5.62 4.73 44.00
C ASP A 15 -4.89 4.33 42.70
N TYR A 16 -5.58 3.63 41.79
CA TYR A 16 -4.98 3.09 40.58
C TYR A 16 -4.54 4.20 39.61
N SER A 17 -5.31 5.28 39.55
CA SER A 17 -4.98 6.45 38.72
C SER A 17 -3.63 7.09 39.10
N ALA A 18 -3.34 7.18 40.40
CA ALA A 18 -2.09 7.74 40.90
C ALA A 18 -0.89 6.81 40.62
N GLN A 19 -1.10 5.50 40.76
CA GLN A 19 -0.08 4.49 40.43
C GLN A 19 0.25 4.50 38.93
N GLU A 20 -0.77 4.53 38.07
CA GLU A 20 -0.60 4.60 36.62
C GLU A 20 0.18 5.86 36.21
N GLU A 21 -0.09 7.01 36.83
CA GLU A 21 0.65 8.25 36.55
C GLU A 21 2.12 8.18 37.00
N GLU A 22 2.42 7.51 38.11
CA GLU A 22 3.81 7.32 38.57
C GLU A 22 4.59 6.36 37.66
N GLU A 23 4.00 5.22 37.30
CA GLU A 23 4.58 4.26 36.37
C GLU A 23 4.81 4.87 34.98
N GLU A 24 3.84 5.65 34.49
CA GLU A 24 3.95 6.35 33.22
C GLU A 24 5.12 7.36 33.26
N ARG A 25 5.25 8.14 34.34
CA ARG A 25 6.37 9.09 34.51
C ARG A 25 7.72 8.38 34.51
N LEU A 26 7.84 7.25 35.20
CA LEU A 26 9.06 6.44 35.23
C LEU A 26 9.40 5.89 33.84
N TYR A 27 8.39 5.41 33.11
CA TYR A 27 8.54 4.86 31.77
C TYR A 27 9.08 5.90 30.76
N TYR A 28 8.48 7.09 30.70
CA TYR A 28 8.97 8.15 29.79
C TYR A 28 10.33 8.69 30.18
N LYS A 29 10.63 8.77 31.49
CA LYS A 29 11.96 9.13 32.00
C LYS A 29 13.02 8.12 31.55
N LYS A 30 12.70 6.81 31.60
CA LYS A 30 13.60 5.74 31.16
C LYS A 30 13.90 5.79 29.65
N LEU A 31 12.93 6.18 28.84
CA LEU A 31 13.07 6.26 27.38
C LEU A 31 13.67 7.58 26.88
N GLY A 32 13.84 8.60 27.74
CA GLY A 32 14.40 9.90 27.36
C GLY A 32 13.49 10.71 26.41
N ILE A 33 12.20 10.39 26.37
CA ILE A 33 11.22 11.02 25.47
C ILE A 33 10.46 12.10 26.25
N LYS A 34 10.43 13.33 25.73
CA LYS A 34 9.63 14.42 26.33
C LYS A 34 8.14 14.19 26.06
N ARG A 35 7.33 14.23 27.13
CA ARG A 35 5.86 14.14 27.04
C ARG A 35 5.31 15.36 26.30
N LYS A 36 4.33 15.15 25.42
CA LYS A 36 3.53 16.25 24.86
C LYS A 36 2.58 16.76 25.93
N GLN A 37 2.70 18.02 26.33
CA GLN A 37 1.70 18.68 27.15
C GLN A 37 0.40 18.81 26.33
N ILE A 38 -0.72 18.43 26.92
CA ILE A 38 -2.05 18.61 26.33
C ILE A 38 -2.55 19.99 26.77
N ASP A 39 -2.03 21.04 26.14
CA ASP A 39 -2.56 22.39 26.31
C ASP A 39 -3.68 22.62 25.29
N THR A 40 -4.85 22.02 25.49
CA THR A 40 -6.07 22.42 24.77
C THR A 40 -7.31 22.12 25.62
N PRO A 41 -8.21 23.10 25.88
CA PRO A 41 -9.45 22.86 26.61
C PRO A 41 -10.37 21.91 25.86
N PRO A 42 -11.26 21.18 26.55
CA PRO A 42 -12.14 20.20 25.92
C PRO A 42 -13.30 20.91 25.22
N GLU A 43 -13.12 21.33 23.98
CA GLU A 43 -14.23 21.77 23.14
C GLU A 43 -14.77 20.63 22.28
N ASN A 44 -16.08 20.52 22.35
CA ASN A 44 -16.92 19.50 21.77
C ASN A 44 -17.06 19.71 20.25
N GLN A 45 -17.32 18.60 19.55
CA GLN A 45 -17.83 18.49 18.18
C GLN A 45 -16.85 18.36 16.99
N GLN A 46 -17.10 17.22 16.31
CA GLN A 46 -17.12 17.04 14.86
C GLN A 46 -15.81 16.76 14.12
N LYS A 47 -15.66 15.45 13.84
CA LYS A 47 -15.19 14.87 12.57
C LYS A 47 -14.32 15.81 11.72
N ARG A 48 -13.01 15.71 11.92
CA ARG A 48 -12.13 15.40 10.79
C ARG A 48 -11.31 14.20 11.18
N SER A 49 -11.73 13.03 10.70
CA SER A 49 -10.80 11.95 10.43
C SER A 49 -9.62 12.59 9.73
N LYS A 50 -8.48 12.71 10.42
CA LYS A 50 -7.23 13.10 9.80
C LYS A 50 -6.99 12.02 8.77
N ILE A 51 -7.39 12.31 7.53
CA ILE A 51 -6.87 11.63 6.37
C ILE A 51 -5.37 11.86 6.52
N SER A 52 -4.70 10.83 7.04
CA SER A 52 -3.28 10.63 6.85
C SER A 52 -3.09 10.84 5.36
N ARG A 53 -2.63 12.03 4.98
CA ARG A 53 -2.20 12.27 3.61
C ARG A 53 -1.13 11.21 3.42
N SER A 54 -1.42 10.24 2.54
CA SER A 54 -0.44 9.27 2.09
C SER A 54 0.85 10.05 1.87
N PRO A 55 1.96 9.71 2.55
CA PRO A 55 3.22 10.41 2.35
C PRO A 55 3.42 10.51 0.84
N GLY A 56 3.55 11.74 0.32
CA GLY A 56 3.95 11.92 -1.08
C GLY A 56 5.21 11.10 -1.36
N PRO A 57 5.55 10.79 -2.63
CA PRO A 57 6.58 9.82 -3.01
C PRO A 57 7.85 10.01 -2.18
N SER A 58 7.95 9.27 -1.07
CA SER A 58 9.13 9.31 -0.24
C SER A 58 10.16 8.45 -0.97
N PRO A 59 11.37 8.96 -1.24
CA PRO A 59 12.40 8.22 -1.97
C PRO A 59 12.66 6.82 -1.39
N GLY A 60 12.39 6.60 -0.11
CA GLY A 60 12.56 5.32 0.58
C GLY A 60 11.60 4.19 0.16
N HIS A 61 10.53 4.48 -0.60
CA HIS A 61 9.54 3.47 -0.99
C HIS A 61 9.40 3.33 -2.52
N MET A 62 10.50 3.49 -3.25
CA MET A 62 10.56 3.26 -4.69
C MET A 62 10.86 1.78 -5.01
N ILE A 63 10.18 1.20 -5.99
CA ILE A 63 10.42 -0.14 -6.52
C ILE A 63 10.81 -0.04 -7.99
N ARG A 64 11.96 -0.63 -8.31
CA ARG A 64 12.45 -0.80 -9.69
C ARG A 64 12.00 -2.15 -10.24
N PHE A 65 11.42 -2.17 -11.43
CA PHE A 65 10.92 -3.37 -12.09
C PHE A 65 10.97 -3.23 -13.62
N GLU A 66 10.67 -4.32 -14.32
CA GLU A 66 10.58 -4.35 -15.79
C GLU A 66 9.23 -4.91 -16.23
N LEU A 67 8.81 -4.49 -17.43
CA LEU A 67 7.51 -4.84 -17.98
C LEU A 67 7.66 -5.27 -19.44
N TYR A 68 7.34 -6.53 -19.74
CA TYR A 68 7.50 -7.13 -21.07
C TYR A 68 6.21 -7.80 -21.56
N PRO A 69 5.97 -7.89 -22.87
CA PRO A 69 4.88 -8.71 -23.37
C PRO A 69 5.15 -10.18 -23.04
N GLN A 70 4.11 -10.94 -22.68
CA GLN A 70 4.25 -12.37 -22.41
C GLN A 70 4.71 -13.09 -23.68
N ARG A 71 5.77 -13.89 -23.57
CA ARG A 71 6.32 -14.69 -24.66
C ARG A 71 6.46 -16.14 -24.24
N GLY A 72 6.21 -17.06 -25.16
CA GLY A 72 6.39 -18.49 -24.96
C GLY A 72 5.76 -19.28 -26.10
N PRO A 73 6.20 -20.51 -26.35
CA PRO A 73 5.62 -21.37 -27.40
C PRO A 73 4.14 -21.69 -27.13
N ASP A 74 3.76 -21.77 -25.85
CA ASP A 74 2.40 -22.13 -25.42
C ASP A 74 1.44 -20.93 -25.33
N VAL A 75 1.89 -19.73 -25.69
CA VAL A 75 1.08 -18.50 -25.59
C VAL A 75 0.43 -18.22 -26.95
N PRO A 76 -0.91 -18.28 -27.05
CA PRO A 76 -1.59 -17.98 -28.30
C PRO A 76 -1.29 -16.56 -28.82
N LEU A 77 -1.05 -16.43 -30.13
CA LEU A 77 -0.68 -15.17 -30.77
C LEU A 77 -1.68 -14.02 -30.51
N PHE A 78 -2.97 -14.32 -30.40
CA PHE A 78 -4.00 -13.32 -30.15
C PHE A 78 -3.93 -12.70 -28.74
N LEU A 79 -3.21 -13.33 -27.81
CA LEU A 79 -2.94 -12.77 -26.49
C LEU A 79 -1.71 -11.84 -26.49
N ILE A 80 -0.85 -11.92 -27.50
CA ILE A 80 0.41 -11.17 -27.51
C ILE A 80 0.13 -9.69 -27.80
N LEU A 81 0.73 -8.82 -26.98
CA LEU A 81 0.69 -7.37 -27.15
C LEU A 81 2.05 -6.85 -27.63
N GLY A 82 2.05 -5.63 -28.19
CA GLY A 82 3.27 -4.97 -28.66
C GLY A 82 4.25 -4.63 -27.53
N GLU A 83 5.52 -4.44 -27.88
CA GLU A 83 6.59 -4.07 -26.93
C GLU A 83 6.53 -2.60 -26.49
N LEU A 84 6.96 -2.34 -25.26
CA LEU A 84 7.21 -0.98 -24.78
C LEU A 84 8.58 -0.48 -25.23
N LYS A 85 8.66 0.78 -25.66
CA LYS A 85 9.94 1.45 -25.96
C LYS A 85 10.88 1.50 -24.75
N THR A 86 10.31 1.63 -23.54
CA THR A 86 11.05 1.73 -22.28
C THR A 86 10.45 0.78 -21.25
N PRO A 87 10.94 -0.47 -21.16
CA PRO A 87 10.37 -1.49 -20.27
C PRO A 87 10.79 -1.31 -18.79
N CYS A 88 11.87 -0.59 -18.52
CA CYS A 88 12.37 -0.36 -17.17
C CYS A 88 11.60 0.77 -16.47
N MET A 89 11.07 0.50 -15.28
CA MET A 89 10.32 1.47 -14.48
C MET A 89 10.87 1.59 -13.07
N ASN A 90 10.67 2.75 -12.45
CA ASN A 90 10.92 3.00 -11.04
C ASN A 90 9.77 3.83 -10.48
N THR A 91 8.92 3.23 -9.64
CA THR A 91 7.69 3.87 -9.13
C THR A 91 7.49 3.64 -7.65
N GLN A 92 6.50 4.29 -7.03
CA GLN A 92 6.13 4.05 -5.63
C GLN A 92 5.72 2.59 -5.40
N SER A 93 6.06 2.06 -4.23
CA SER A 93 5.78 0.67 -3.81
C SER A 93 4.28 0.36 -3.72
N LEU A 94 3.48 1.36 -3.34
CA LEU A 94 2.03 1.26 -3.20
C LEU A 94 1.27 1.42 -4.53
N LEU A 95 1.97 1.63 -5.66
CA LEU A 95 1.33 1.69 -6.97
C LEU A 95 0.58 0.37 -7.23
N LYS A 96 -0.72 0.47 -7.51
CA LYS A 96 -1.56 -0.68 -7.83
C LYS A 96 -1.46 -1.10 -9.29
N ILE A 97 -1.64 -2.39 -9.55
CA ILE A 97 -1.64 -2.98 -10.91
C ILE A 97 -2.65 -2.32 -11.84
N MET A 98 -3.81 -1.88 -11.34
CA MET A 98 -4.79 -1.14 -12.15
C MET A 98 -4.20 0.09 -12.85
N TYR A 99 -3.23 0.78 -12.24
CA TYR A 99 -2.59 1.96 -12.84
C TYR A 99 -1.58 1.56 -13.92
N LEU A 100 -0.92 0.41 -13.77
CA LEU A 100 -0.06 -0.15 -14.82
C LEU A 100 -0.88 -0.59 -16.03
N ARG A 101 -2.07 -1.19 -15.83
CA ARG A 101 -2.99 -1.50 -16.94
C ARG A 101 -3.39 -0.25 -17.71
N LYS A 102 -3.74 0.84 -17.02
CA LYS A 102 -4.04 2.14 -17.64
C LYS A 102 -2.85 2.71 -18.41
N TYR A 103 -1.65 2.61 -17.84
CA TYR A 103 -0.42 3.03 -18.50
C TYR A 103 -0.18 2.23 -19.80
N LEU A 104 -0.25 0.90 -19.74
CA LEU A 104 -0.11 0.02 -20.90
C LEU A 104 -1.17 0.31 -21.97
N ALA A 105 -2.43 0.50 -21.59
CA ALA A 105 -3.50 0.83 -22.51
C ALA A 105 -3.20 2.12 -23.28
N LYS A 106 -2.68 3.15 -22.58
CA LYS A 106 -2.25 4.40 -23.21
C LYS A 106 -1.05 4.21 -24.14
N MET A 107 -0.04 3.45 -23.72
CA MET A 107 1.18 3.24 -24.51
C MET A 107 0.94 2.38 -25.76
N LEU A 108 0.05 1.39 -25.65
CA LEU A 108 -0.24 0.40 -26.71
C LEU A 108 -1.50 0.74 -27.51
N LYS A 109 -2.14 1.90 -27.23
CA LYS A 109 -3.37 2.37 -27.89
C LYS A 109 -4.53 1.36 -27.80
N ILE A 110 -4.68 0.73 -26.65
CA ILE A 110 -5.80 -0.18 -26.34
C ILE A 110 -6.93 0.63 -25.70
N SER A 111 -8.17 0.43 -26.15
CA SER A 111 -9.31 1.24 -25.71
C SER A 111 -9.65 1.04 -24.23
N LYS A 112 -9.71 -0.21 -23.76
CA LYS A 112 -10.08 -0.54 -22.38
C LYS A 112 -8.91 -1.13 -21.62
N PRO A 113 -8.51 -0.57 -20.46
CA PRO A 113 -7.48 -1.16 -19.59
C PRO A 113 -7.81 -2.58 -19.10
N GLU A 114 -9.09 -2.95 -19.08
CA GLU A 114 -9.59 -4.27 -18.69
C GLU A 114 -9.19 -5.36 -19.69
N GLU A 115 -8.89 -5.00 -20.95
CA GLU A 115 -8.38 -5.90 -21.97
C GLU A 115 -6.89 -6.25 -21.77
N ILE A 116 -6.28 -5.83 -20.65
CA ILE A 116 -4.87 -6.09 -20.34
C ILE A 116 -4.77 -6.84 -19.02
N GLU A 117 -4.15 -8.01 -19.08
CA GLU A 117 -3.70 -8.76 -17.92
C GLU A 117 -2.22 -8.51 -17.69
N ILE A 118 -1.85 -8.39 -16.42
CA ILE A 118 -0.45 -8.36 -15.98
C ILE A 118 -0.20 -9.64 -15.21
N LEU A 119 0.98 -10.23 -15.42
CA LEU A 119 1.40 -11.48 -14.84
C LEU A 119 2.73 -11.28 -14.10
N CYS A 120 2.96 -12.11 -13.09
CA CYS A 120 4.23 -12.24 -12.40
C CYS A 120 4.59 -13.72 -12.39
N LYS A 121 5.70 -14.09 -13.04
CA LYS A 121 6.13 -15.49 -13.22
C LYS A 121 5.01 -16.37 -13.81
N GLY A 122 4.39 -15.92 -14.90
CA GLY A 122 3.28 -16.61 -15.55
C GLY A 122 1.94 -16.64 -14.79
N THR A 123 1.87 -16.10 -13.57
CA THR A 123 0.61 -16.04 -12.80
C THR A 123 -0.03 -14.66 -12.91
N VAL A 124 -1.32 -14.59 -13.25
CA VAL A 124 -2.08 -13.33 -13.35
C VAL A 124 -2.15 -12.64 -11.98
N VAL A 125 -1.88 -11.33 -11.96
CA VAL A 125 -1.98 -10.49 -10.76
C VAL A 125 -3.26 -9.64 -10.76
N GLY A 126 -3.92 -9.58 -9.60
CA GLY A 126 -5.15 -8.80 -9.40
C GLY A 126 -4.91 -7.30 -9.55
N PRO A 127 -5.88 -6.54 -10.11
CA PRO A 127 -5.76 -5.09 -10.29
C PRO A 127 -5.57 -4.29 -8.98
N GLU A 128 -6.02 -4.85 -7.86
CA GLU A 128 -5.97 -4.26 -6.52
C GLU A 128 -4.60 -4.40 -5.84
N TYR A 129 -3.75 -5.31 -6.31
CA TYR A 129 -2.44 -5.57 -5.72
C TYR A 129 -1.48 -4.40 -5.94
N SER A 130 -0.69 -4.09 -4.91
CA SER A 130 0.43 -3.16 -5.01
C SER A 130 1.69 -3.85 -5.51
N LEU A 131 2.62 -3.07 -6.07
CA LEU A 131 3.96 -3.57 -6.42
C LEU A 131 4.70 -4.16 -5.21
N GLU A 132 4.54 -3.56 -4.03
CA GLU A 132 5.11 -4.06 -2.78
C GLU A 132 4.57 -5.43 -2.40
N PHE A 133 3.25 -5.61 -2.52
CA PHE A 133 2.61 -6.90 -2.24
C PHE A 133 3.15 -7.99 -3.17
N ILE A 134 3.22 -7.70 -4.47
CA ILE A 134 3.75 -8.65 -5.46
C ILE A 134 5.22 -8.98 -5.17
N ARG A 135 6.03 -7.96 -4.89
CA ARG A 135 7.45 -8.15 -4.55
C ARG A 135 7.60 -9.07 -3.34
N ARG A 136 6.87 -8.81 -2.25
CA ARG A 136 6.97 -9.62 -1.01
C ARG A 136 6.42 -11.03 -1.13
N THR A 137 5.39 -11.25 -1.94
CA THR A 137 4.66 -12.52 -1.97
C THR A 137 5.03 -13.43 -3.15
N ARG A 138 5.39 -12.86 -4.30
CA ARG A 138 5.67 -13.59 -5.55
C ARG A 138 7.12 -13.48 -6.01
N TRP A 139 7.82 -12.40 -5.63
CA TRP A 139 9.20 -12.13 -6.08
C TRP A 139 10.22 -12.14 -4.93
N LYS A 140 10.47 -13.33 -4.38
CA LYS A 140 11.41 -13.53 -3.26
C LYS A 140 12.90 -13.47 -3.64
N GLU A 141 13.20 -13.24 -4.91
CA GLU A 141 14.57 -13.16 -5.40
C GLU A 141 15.16 -11.77 -5.16
N ASN A 142 16.49 -11.72 -5.01
CA ASN A 142 17.24 -10.46 -4.95
C ASN A 142 17.39 -9.80 -6.34
N SER A 143 16.88 -10.45 -7.38
CA SER A 143 16.86 -9.96 -8.75
C SER A 143 15.83 -8.84 -8.93
N LYS A 144 15.96 -8.10 -10.04
CA LYS A 144 14.97 -7.08 -10.41
C LYS A 144 13.64 -7.77 -10.75
N MET A 145 12.54 -7.25 -10.21
CA MET A 145 11.21 -7.82 -10.44
C MET A 145 10.81 -7.65 -11.91
N ILE A 146 10.38 -8.74 -12.55
CA ILE A 146 9.89 -8.74 -13.93
C ILE A 146 8.40 -9.05 -13.91
N LEU A 147 7.63 -8.20 -14.58
CA LEU A 147 6.21 -8.38 -14.84
C LEU A 147 5.99 -8.58 -16.34
N GLU A 148 5.02 -9.41 -16.67
CA GLU A 148 4.62 -9.67 -18.05
C GLU A 148 3.23 -9.10 -18.30
N TYR A 149 2.88 -8.79 -19.54
CA TYR A 149 1.54 -8.38 -19.91
C TYR A 149 1.05 -9.04 -21.19
N ARG A 150 -0.26 -9.23 -21.29
CA ARG A 150 -0.93 -9.83 -22.44
C ARG A 150 -2.36 -9.30 -22.57
N ARG A 151 -3.01 -9.61 -23.68
CA ARG A 151 -4.42 -9.31 -23.90
C ARG A 151 -5.30 -10.21 -23.03
N HIS A 152 -6.35 -9.65 -22.45
CA HIS A 152 -7.39 -10.37 -21.73
C HIS A 152 -8.65 -10.38 -22.59
N LEU A 153 -9.21 -11.56 -22.83
CA LEU A 153 -10.46 -11.72 -23.57
C LEU A 153 -11.64 -11.48 -22.61
N VAL A 154 -12.08 -10.23 -22.51
CA VAL A 154 -13.34 -9.90 -21.83
C VAL A 154 -14.48 -10.28 -22.77
N ALA A 155 -15.34 -11.23 -22.37
CA ALA A 155 -16.60 -11.45 -23.07
C ALA A 155 -17.42 -10.14 -23.02
N SER A 156 -17.74 -9.61 -24.20
CA SER A 156 -18.54 -8.38 -24.33
C SER A 156 -20.01 -8.64 -24.02
#